data_AF-A0AAX0BAI0-F1
#
_entry.id   AF-A0AAX0BAI0-F1
#
_cell.length_a   1.000
_cell.length_b   1.000
_cell.length_c   1.000
_cell.angle_alpha   90.00
_cell.angle_beta   90.00
_cell.angle_gamma   90.00
#
_symmetry.space_group_name_H-M   'P 1'
#
loop_
_entity.id
_entity.type
_entity.pdbx_description
1 polymer ?
#
loop_
_entity_poly.entity_id
_entity_poly.type
_entity_poly.pdbx_seq_one_letter_code
_entity_poly.pdbx_strand_id
1 'polypeptide(L)'
;MNRLYEIYYIGKADFLDRIRSKSIFIIALIMMYISYLFFPQNNSSFYYTLNYNFEGFFYRGIYNSMWMGWVATIAFISVITLIGFYFVRNSIKRERELLIGEITASIGTKRWVFIFGKAFGNLLFLLLQMLIVIFITIIMQFVRGECYAIELIKLLTPFIILALPACFIVSVIAIIFEVIPILRNSFGNVAYFFVWSGICVASLGGEKFYLADVFGMNSTSKLILEQFKNNFNEFKDIDYFSIGTNGALHDNIKTFVMDKVSIEMNVFIGRFFWIAISLSVLFLFSMFFKRTSLIKTKASSKMSKVIDTKQKEYNSQKRVVLSEIFEDKIYSNNLSIICSELKFMFATCNLWWYTAIILCSIGVFFAKGETLYKFLIPLIWILPIFTWSKLGIIQINYSMEDYLITYRNYRKSQLFDSAVAGILFSVLINISVIIKFIILNDCLGAIYILMGIVFVNALGMFIGNISKNSTAFEIIYIILWYVGMLNGLTSLDFLGLTRTAFSKQIPIVFFGVGIVLLISSIMIKKNRISTLKN
;
A
#
# COMPACT_ATOMS: atom_id res chain seq x y z
N MET A 1 28.92 -26.52 4.38
CA MET A 1 28.75 -25.49 3.31
C MET A 1 29.16 -24.14 3.85
N ASN A 2 29.76 -23.28 3.01
CA ASN A 2 30.04 -21.89 3.41
C ASN A 2 28.69 -21.18 3.62
N ARG A 3 28.53 -20.45 4.73
CA ARG A 3 27.25 -19.79 5.09
C ARG A 3 26.81 -18.77 4.04
N LEU A 4 27.76 -18.20 3.31
CA LEU A 4 27.49 -17.31 2.17
C LEU A 4 26.75 -18.02 1.03
N TYR A 5 27.07 -19.29 0.75
CA TYR A 5 26.34 -20.07 -0.26
C TYR A 5 24.90 -20.33 0.20
N GLU A 6 24.67 -20.63 1.48
CA GLU A 6 23.32 -20.82 2.01
C GLU A 6 22.47 -19.55 1.82
N ILE A 7 23.01 -18.37 2.14
CA ILE A 7 22.34 -17.07 1.92
C ILE A 7 21.99 -16.90 0.44
N TYR A 8 22.95 -17.16 -0.45
CA TYR A 8 22.76 -17.01 -1.90
C TYR A 8 21.65 -17.92 -2.43
N TYR A 9 21.65 -19.22 -2.07
CA TYR A 9 20.64 -20.16 -2.54
C TYR A 9 19.25 -19.86 -1.98
N ILE A 10 19.14 -19.46 -0.71
CA ILE A 10 17.86 -19.06 -0.11
C ILE A 10 17.30 -17.82 -0.82
N GLY A 11 18.13 -16.81 -1.07
CA GLY A 11 17.70 -15.59 -1.75
C GLY A 11 17.35 -15.82 -3.22
N LYS A 12 18.15 -16.64 -3.93
CA LYS A 12 17.86 -17.03 -5.31
C LYS A 12 16.55 -17.81 -5.42
N ALA A 13 16.28 -18.74 -4.50
CA ALA A 13 15.02 -19.48 -4.47
C ALA A 13 13.83 -18.53 -4.26
N ASP A 14 13.90 -17.64 -3.26
CA ASP A 14 12.81 -16.67 -3.02
C ASP A 14 12.57 -15.75 -4.22
N PHE A 15 13.63 -15.31 -4.88
CA PHE A 15 13.58 -14.49 -6.09
C PHE A 15 12.96 -15.22 -7.29
N LEU A 16 13.34 -16.48 -7.51
CA LEU A 16 12.77 -17.30 -8.60
C LEU A 16 11.29 -17.63 -8.37
N ASP A 17 10.92 -17.95 -7.12
CA ASP A 17 9.52 -18.18 -6.73
C ASP A 17 8.68 -16.92 -6.97
N ARG A 18 9.26 -15.75 -6.72
CA ARG A 18 8.64 -14.47 -7.07
C ARG A 18 8.47 -14.36 -8.57
N ILE A 19 9.53 -14.38 -9.38
CA ILE A 19 9.52 -14.14 -10.84
C ILE A 19 8.45 -14.96 -11.56
N ARG A 20 8.20 -16.19 -11.09
CA ARG A 20 7.21 -17.10 -11.69
C ARG A 20 5.75 -16.71 -11.42
N SER A 21 5.50 -15.79 -10.50
CA SER A 21 4.15 -15.32 -10.17
C SER A 21 3.63 -14.31 -11.20
N LYS A 22 2.35 -14.44 -11.59
CA LYS A 22 1.68 -13.52 -12.52
C LYS A 22 1.69 -12.06 -12.05
N SER A 23 1.74 -11.85 -10.73
CA SER A 23 1.75 -10.51 -10.12
C SER A 23 2.96 -9.68 -10.54
N ILE A 24 4.10 -10.30 -10.86
CA ILE A 24 5.31 -9.54 -11.20
C ILE A 24 5.21 -8.89 -12.56
N PHE A 25 4.57 -9.56 -13.52
CA PHE A 25 4.33 -8.96 -14.82
C PHE A 25 3.51 -7.68 -14.67
N ILE A 26 2.47 -7.71 -13.82
CA ILE A 26 1.64 -6.54 -13.51
C ILE A 26 2.47 -5.44 -12.82
N ILE A 27 3.29 -5.81 -11.83
CA ILE A 27 4.18 -4.86 -11.14
C ILE A 27 5.16 -4.19 -12.10
N ALA A 28 5.80 -4.98 -12.98
CA ALA A 28 6.72 -4.48 -13.99
C ALA A 28 6.03 -3.50 -14.95
N LEU A 29 4.83 -3.85 -15.46
CA LEU A 29 4.05 -2.95 -16.31
C LEU A 29 3.68 -1.65 -15.60
N ILE A 30 3.28 -1.72 -14.33
CA ILE A 30 2.98 -0.52 -13.52
C ILE A 30 4.24 0.34 -13.37
N MET A 31 5.40 -0.25 -13.06
CA MET A 31 6.66 0.49 -12.94
C MET A 31 7.10 1.13 -14.27
N MET A 32 6.89 0.43 -15.39
CA MET A 32 7.13 0.98 -16.73
C MET A 32 6.22 2.18 -17.02
N TYR A 33 4.92 2.05 -16.72
CA TYR A 33 3.94 3.11 -16.93
C TYR A 33 4.23 4.34 -16.04
N ILE A 34 4.53 4.13 -14.76
CA ILE A 34 4.94 5.19 -13.84
C ILE A 34 6.20 5.89 -14.36
N SER A 35 7.21 5.14 -14.79
CA SER A 35 8.43 5.70 -15.37
C SER A 35 8.16 6.52 -16.64
N TYR A 36 7.23 6.06 -17.49
CA TYR A 36 6.79 6.79 -18.67
C TYR A 36 6.17 8.15 -18.31
N LEU A 37 5.30 8.19 -17.29
CA LEU A 37 4.64 9.42 -16.86
C LEU A 37 5.64 10.50 -16.39
N PHE A 38 6.75 10.12 -15.78
CA PHE A 38 7.78 11.06 -15.31
C PHE A 38 8.54 11.79 -16.41
N PHE A 39 8.41 11.35 -17.67
CA PHE A 39 9.06 12.00 -18.82
C PHE A 39 8.00 12.45 -19.84
N PRO A 40 7.21 13.50 -19.56
CA PRO A 40 6.18 14.01 -20.45
C PRO A 40 6.78 14.56 -21.76
N GLN A 41 5.95 14.57 -22.83
CA GLN A 41 6.28 15.29 -24.06
C GLN A 41 5.94 16.78 -23.93
N ASN A 42 6.50 17.62 -24.80
CA ASN A 42 6.41 19.08 -24.73
C ASN A 42 4.98 19.60 -24.75
N ASN A 43 4.08 18.94 -25.48
CA ASN A 43 2.68 19.35 -25.63
C ASN A 43 1.71 18.44 -24.84
N SER A 44 2.17 17.89 -23.70
CA SER A 44 1.33 16.99 -22.91
C SER A 44 0.38 17.74 -21.99
N SER A 45 -0.84 17.22 -21.85
CA SER A 45 -1.89 17.78 -20.99
C SER A 45 -1.59 17.66 -19.49
N PHE A 46 -0.56 16.91 -19.12
CA PHE A 46 -0.14 16.74 -17.73
C PHE A 46 1.38 16.72 -17.62
N TYR A 47 1.93 17.67 -16.87
CA TYR A 47 3.36 17.69 -16.53
C TYR A 47 3.63 17.05 -15.17
N TYR A 48 4.27 15.88 -15.12
CA TYR A 48 4.46 15.07 -13.90
C TYR A 48 5.89 15.12 -13.29
N THR A 49 6.83 15.86 -13.88
CA THR A 49 8.25 15.76 -13.53
C THR A 49 8.64 16.68 -12.36
N LEU A 50 8.60 18.00 -12.57
CA LEU A 50 9.03 18.99 -11.57
C LEU A 50 8.06 20.15 -11.56
N ASN A 51 7.61 20.56 -10.38
CA ASN A 51 6.69 21.67 -10.25
C ASN A 51 7.45 23.01 -10.11
N TYR A 52 8.15 23.42 -11.16
CA TYR A 52 8.77 24.74 -11.28
C TYR A 52 8.11 25.50 -12.42
N ASN A 53 7.15 26.35 -12.06
CA ASN A 53 6.54 27.30 -12.96
C ASN A 53 6.81 28.73 -12.51
N PHE A 54 7.15 29.61 -13.46
CA PHE A 54 7.27 31.04 -13.23
C PHE A 54 6.62 31.77 -14.40
N GLU A 55 5.71 32.71 -14.12
CA GLU A 55 4.99 33.51 -15.14
C GLU A 55 4.36 32.68 -16.28
N GLY A 56 3.87 31.48 -15.98
CA GLY A 56 3.25 30.59 -16.98
C GLY A 56 4.23 29.82 -17.86
N PHE A 57 5.55 29.91 -17.60
CA PHE A 57 6.57 29.05 -18.18
C PHE A 57 6.96 27.92 -17.24
N PHE A 58 7.16 26.73 -17.79
CA PHE A 58 7.69 25.55 -17.11
C PHE A 58 9.20 25.43 -17.32
N TYR A 59 9.93 25.13 -16.26
CA TYR A 59 11.38 25.04 -16.31
C TYR A 59 11.81 23.58 -16.16
N ARG A 60 12.63 23.09 -17.09
CA ARG A 60 13.18 21.73 -17.03
C ARG A 60 14.55 21.61 -17.68
N GLY A 61 15.36 20.64 -17.25
CA GLY A 61 16.56 20.28 -18.00
C GLY A 61 16.20 19.64 -19.35
N ILE A 62 17.07 19.83 -20.33
CA ILE A 62 17.04 19.06 -21.58
C ILE A 62 17.18 17.57 -21.24
N TYR A 63 16.47 16.70 -21.94
CA TYR A 63 16.52 15.25 -21.77
C TYR A 63 17.84 14.65 -22.27
N ASN A 64 18.96 15.07 -21.68
CA ASN A 64 20.26 14.43 -21.78
C ASN A 64 20.39 13.29 -20.73
N SER A 65 21.39 12.43 -20.88
CA SER A 65 21.57 11.26 -20.01
C SER A 65 21.76 11.63 -18.53
N MET A 66 22.33 12.80 -18.23
CA MET A 66 22.57 13.23 -16.85
C MET A 66 21.28 13.68 -16.16
N TRP A 67 20.52 14.58 -16.79
CA TRP A 67 19.24 15.05 -16.28
C TRP A 67 18.25 13.90 -16.12
N MET A 68 18.13 13.06 -17.15
CA MET A 68 17.25 11.89 -17.14
C MET A 68 17.62 10.92 -16.00
N GLY A 69 18.90 10.67 -15.77
CA GLY A 69 19.36 9.80 -14.68
C GLY A 69 18.94 10.31 -13.29
N TRP A 70 19.13 11.60 -13.01
CA TRP A 70 18.78 12.21 -11.72
C TRP A 70 17.28 12.26 -11.48
N VAL A 71 16.52 12.69 -12.48
CA VAL A 71 15.05 12.73 -12.43
C VAL A 71 14.47 11.32 -12.29
N ALA A 72 14.97 10.35 -13.07
CA ALA A 72 14.54 8.96 -12.97
C ALA A 72 14.84 8.37 -11.58
N THR A 73 16.00 8.73 -11.00
CA THR A 73 16.42 8.22 -9.70
C THR A 73 15.52 8.73 -8.58
N ILE A 74 15.21 10.04 -8.53
CA ILE A 74 14.32 10.56 -7.48
C ILE A 74 12.89 10.06 -7.63
N ALA A 75 12.40 9.93 -8.86
CA ALA A 75 11.13 9.32 -9.17
C ALA A 75 11.08 7.84 -8.75
N PHE A 76 12.15 7.10 -9.03
CA PHE A 76 12.26 5.70 -8.63
C PHE A 76 12.31 5.57 -7.10
N ILE A 77 13.12 6.38 -6.41
CA ILE A 77 13.25 6.35 -4.95
C ILE A 77 11.90 6.67 -4.29
N SER A 78 11.16 7.69 -4.76
CA SER A 78 9.84 8.04 -4.20
C SER A 78 8.82 6.91 -4.33
N VAL A 79 8.81 6.22 -5.47
CA VAL A 79 7.91 5.09 -5.74
C VAL A 79 8.35 3.82 -5.03
N ILE A 80 9.62 3.43 -5.15
CA ILE A 80 10.14 2.15 -4.66
C ILE A 80 10.21 2.09 -3.13
N THR A 81 10.48 3.22 -2.47
CA THR A 81 10.54 3.25 -1.01
C THR A 81 9.15 3.07 -0.42
N LEU A 82 8.09 3.61 -1.02
CA LEU A 82 6.73 3.35 -0.55
C LEU A 82 6.18 2.01 -1.04
N ILE A 83 6.09 1.84 -2.36
CA ILE A 83 5.38 0.73 -2.99
C ILE A 83 6.24 -0.55 -2.99
N GLY A 84 7.56 -0.42 -3.17
CA GLY A 84 8.49 -1.54 -3.20
C GLY A 84 8.47 -2.38 -1.93
N PHE A 85 8.29 -1.75 -0.75
CA PHE A 85 8.07 -2.46 0.51
C PHE A 85 6.92 -3.46 0.41
N TYR A 86 5.76 -3.04 -0.11
CA TYR A 86 4.59 -3.90 -0.23
C TYR A 86 4.80 -5.02 -1.24
N PHE A 87 5.60 -4.80 -2.29
CA PHE A 87 5.93 -5.83 -3.27
C PHE A 87 6.85 -6.92 -2.71
N VAL A 88 7.83 -6.54 -1.88
CA VAL A 88 8.77 -7.51 -1.30
C VAL A 88 8.29 -8.12 0.01
N ARG A 89 7.31 -7.51 0.66
CA ARG A 89 6.69 -8.04 1.86
C ARG A 89 5.96 -9.36 1.60
N ASN A 90 5.82 -10.16 2.66
CA ASN A 90 5.18 -11.48 2.73
C ASN A 90 6.05 -12.65 2.25
N SER A 91 7.37 -12.50 2.24
CA SER A 91 8.32 -13.58 1.94
C SER A 91 8.14 -14.79 2.88
N ILE A 92 8.14 -14.53 4.20
CA ILE A 92 8.01 -15.51 5.27
C ILE A 92 6.55 -15.91 5.45
N LYS A 93 5.62 -14.95 5.28
CA LYS A 93 4.18 -15.25 5.34
C LYS A 93 3.77 -16.24 4.25
N ARG A 94 4.25 -16.07 3.02
CA ARG A 94 3.97 -16.97 1.89
C ARG A 94 4.45 -18.39 2.16
N GLU A 95 5.66 -18.60 2.69
CA GLU A 95 6.14 -19.94 3.03
C GLU A 95 5.25 -20.64 4.07
N ARG A 96 4.70 -19.89 5.02
CA ARG A 96 3.76 -20.43 6.01
C ARG A 96 2.42 -20.80 5.38
N GLU A 97 1.93 -19.99 4.46
CA GLU A 97 0.66 -20.23 3.78
C GLU A 97 0.73 -21.41 2.81
N LEU A 98 1.88 -21.57 2.13
CA LEU A 98 2.17 -22.70 1.25
C LEU A 98 2.55 -24.00 1.99
N LEU A 99 2.57 -23.99 3.34
CA LEU A 99 2.98 -25.11 4.20
C LEU A 99 4.43 -25.60 3.99
N ILE A 100 5.23 -24.90 3.19
CA ILE A 100 6.67 -25.17 2.99
C ILE A 100 7.47 -24.79 4.24
N GLY A 101 6.93 -23.89 5.09
CA GLY A 101 7.57 -23.45 6.32
C GLY A 101 7.93 -24.59 7.30
N GLU A 102 7.23 -25.73 7.25
CA GLU A 102 7.54 -26.91 8.07
C GLU A 102 8.85 -27.59 7.60
N ILE A 103 9.05 -27.67 6.28
CA ILE A 103 10.27 -28.17 5.66
C ILE A 103 11.43 -27.20 5.96
N THR A 104 11.22 -25.90 5.78
CA THR A 104 12.24 -24.88 6.09
C THR A 104 12.66 -24.91 7.57
N ALA A 105 11.72 -25.18 8.48
CA ALA A 105 12.01 -25.27 9.90
C ALA A 105 12.90 -26.47 10.27
N SER A 106 12.82 -27.57 9.51
CA SER A 106 13.57 -28.82 9.77
C SER A 106 14.99 -28.84 9.18
N ILE A 107 15.27 -28.06 8.13
CA ILE A 107 16.56 -28.03 7.39
C ILE A 107 17.78 -27.56 8.23
N GLY A 108 17.62 -27.10 9.47
CA GLY A 108 18.76 -26.83 10.38
C GLY A 108 19.50 -25.49 10.17
N THR A 109 19.13 -24.66 9.18
CA THR A 109 19.81 -23.38 8.84
C THR A 109 19.75 -22.32 9.94
N LYS A 110 20.88 -21.70 10.29
CA LYS A 110 20.94 -20.66 11.34
C LYS A 110 19.95 -19.51 11.04
N ARG A 111 19.30 -18.97 12.09
CA ARG A 111 18.24 -17.95 11.96
C ARG A 111 18.66 -16.73 11.13
N TRP A 112 19.87 -16.24 11.38
CA TRP A 112 20.42 -15.10 10.65
C TRP A 112 20.72 -15.43 9.19
N VAL A 113 21.22 -16.64 8.88
CA VAL A 113 21.44 -17.07 7.48
C VAL A 113 20.13 -17.06 6.69
N PHE A 114 19.06 -17.58 7.29
CA PHE A 114 17.73 -17.57 6.68
C PHE A 114 17.22 -16.14 6.43
N ILE A 115 17.34 -15.27 7.43
CA ILE A 115 16.86 -13.87 7.34
C ILE A 115 17.67 -13.05 6.33
N PHE A 116 18.99 -13.19 6.31
CA PHE A 116 19.84 -12.56 5.31
C PHE A 116 19.54 -13.08 3.90
N GLY A 117 19.29 -14.38 3.75
CA GLY A 117 18.86 -14.96 2.48
C GLY A 117 17.55 -14.36 1.98
N LYS A 118 16.55 -14.19 2.87
CA LYS A 118 15.28 -13.54 2.53
C LYS A 118 15.44 -12.05 2.19
N ALA A 119 16.25 -11.31 2.94
CA ALA A 119 16.57 -9.91 2.62
C ALA A 119 17.27 -9.79 1.25
N PHE A 120 18.19 -10.71 0.93
CA PHE A 120 18.86 -10.76 -0.37
C PHE A 120 17.88 -11.06 -1.52
N GLY A 121 16.95 -12.00 -1.34
CA GLY A 121 15.89 -12.25 -2.32
C GLY A 121 15.00 -11.03 -2.59
N ASN A 122 14.65 -10.29 -1.53
CA ASN A 122 13.92 -9.02 -1.64
C ASN A 122 14.74 -7.95 -2.39
N LEU A 123 16.04 -7.84 -2.09
CA LEU A 123 16.94 -6.92 -2.79
C LEU A 123 17.01 -7.23 -4.29
N LEU A 124 17.21 -8.49 -4.68
CA LEU A 124 17.24 -8.90 -6.08
C LEU A 124 15.96 -8.52 -6.84
N PHE A 125 14.81 -8.66 -6.17
CA PHE A 125 13.53 -8.25 -6.75
C PHE A 125 13.45 -6.73 -6.98
N LEU A 126 13.89 -5.91 -6.02
CA LEU A 126 13.87 -4.44 -6.19
C LEU A 126 14.90 -3.98 -7.23
N LEU A 127 16.06 -4.63 -7.32
CA LEU A 127 17.05 -4.37 -8.36
C LEU A 127 16.51 -4.70 -9.75
N LEU A 128 15.70 -5.75 -9.90
CA LEU A 128 15.02 -6.03 -11.16
C LEU A 128 14.08 -4.87 -11.56
N GLN A 129 13.32 -4.31 -10.62
CA GLN A 129 12.47 -3.14 -10.89
C GLN A 129 13.29 -1.90 -11.25
N MET A 130 14.44 -1.70 -10.59
CA MET A 130 15.38 -0.63 -10.94
C MET A 130 15.90 -0.77 -12.37
N LEU A 131 16.28 -1.97 -12.80
CA LEU A 131 16.74 -2.24 -14.16
C LEU A 131 15.64 -1.97 -15.20
N ILE A 132 14.38 -2.31 -14.89
CA ILE A 132 13.24 -1.99 -15.74
C ILE A 132 13.11 -0.48 -15.92
N VAL A 133 13.20 0.30 -14.83
CA VAL A 133 13.11 1.76 -14.91
C VAL A 133 14.28 2.35 -15.69
N ILE A 134 15.52 1.91 -15.46
CA ILE A 134 16.69 2.32 -16.24
C ILE A 134 16.48 2.07 -17.74
N PHE A 135 15.97 0.88 -18.09
CA PHE A 135 15.70 0.52 -19.48
C PHE A 135 14.65 1.44 -20.11
N ILE A 136 13.56 1.75 -19.39
CA ILE A 136 12.55 2.70 -19.86
C ILE A 136 13.13 4.12 -19.97
N THR A 137 13.96 4.57 -19.03
CA THR A 137 14.62 5.88 -19.11
C THR A 137 15.48 6.01 -20.36
N ILE A 138 16.22 4.96 -20.72
CA ILE A 138 17.02 4.91 -21.96
C ILE A 138 16.11 5.03 -23.20
N ILE A 139 15.04 4.24 -23.26
CA ILE A 139 14.07 4.31 -24.37
C ILE A 139 13.46 5.71 -24.45
N MET A 140 13.08 6.30 -23.32
CA MET A 140 12.44 7.62 -23.27
C MET A 140 13.40 8.73 -23.71
N GLN A 141 14.70 8.61 -23.44
CA GLN A 141 15.69 9.56 -23.97
C GLN A 141 15.65 9.59 -25.51
N PHE A 142 15.59 8.42 -26.16
CA PHE A 142 15.47 8.32 -27.62
C PHE A 142 14.12 8.79 -28.15
N VAL A 143 13.01 8.41 -27.49
CA VAL A 143 11.65 8.75 -27.92
C VAL A 143 11.39 10.25 -27.83
N ARG A 144 11.99 10.93 -26.83
CA ARG A 144 11.85 12.38 -26.68
C ARG A 144 12.73 13.16 -27.65
N GLY A 145 13.84 12.57 -28.12
CA GLY A 145 14.61 13.05 -29.26
C GLY A 145 15.36 14.36 -29.05
N GLU A 146 15.47 14.87 -27.82
CA GLU A 146 16.18 16.11 -27.51
C GLU A 146 17.71 15.92 -27.50
N CYS A 147 18.18 14.73 -27.11
CA CYS A 147 19.59 14.36 -27.15
C CYS A 147 19.75 12.85 -27.37
N TYR A 148 20.35 12.47 -28.50
CA TYR A 148 20.60 11.07 -28.86
C TYR A 148 21.91 10.51 -28.30
N ALA A 149 22.77 11.35 -27.72
CA ALA A 149 24.02 10.90 -27.11
C ALA A 149 23.73 10.22 -25.77
N ILE A 150 24.02 8.91 -25.68
CA ILE A 150 23.90 8.15 -24.44
C ILE A 150 25.23 8.10 -23.72
N GLU A 151 25.28 8.77 -22.59
CA GLU A 151 26.37 8.66 -21.63
C GLU A 151 25.95 7.75 -20.48
N LEU A 152 26.15 6.44 -20.66
CA LEU A 152 25.64 5.40 -19.74
C LEU A 152 26.12 5.61 -18.29
N ILE A 153 27.38 6.04 -18.13
CA ILE A 153 27.95 6.30 -16.80
C ILE A 153 27.20 7.45 -16.11
N LYS A 154 26.94 8.57 -16.82
CA LYS A 154 26.21 9.72 -16.26
C LYS A 154 24.76 9.38 -15.94
N LEU A 155 24.14 8.46 -16.68
CA LEU A 155 22.77 8.01 -16.42
C LEU A 155 22.70 7.07 -15.20
N LEU A 156 23.65 6.15 -15.06
CA LEU A 156 23.65 5.13 -14.01
C LEU A 156 24.18 5.62 -12.66
N THR A 157 25.01 6.67 -12.64
CA THR A 157 25.59 7.21 -11.39
C THR A 157 24.58 7.48 -10.28
N PRO A 158 23.45 8.21 -10.50
CA PRO A 158 22.50 8.45 -9.42
C PRO A 158 21.77 7.17 -8.97
N PHE A 159 21.51 6.22 -9.87
CA PHE A 159 20.92 4.92 -9.50
C PHE A 159 21.83 4.11 -8.59
N ILE A 160 23.12 4.02 -8.91
CA ILE A 160 24.07 3.24 -8.11
C ILE A 160 24.30 3.90 -6.75
N ILE A 161 24.45 5.22 -6.73
CA ILE A 161 24.79 5.95 -5.49
C ILE A 161 23.60 6.05 -4.56
N LEU A 162 22.37 6.22 -5.08
CA LEU A 162 21.19 6.52 -4.25
C LEU A 162 20.13 5.42 -4.29
N ALA A 163 19.71 4.99 -5.48
CA ALA A 163 18.63 4.01 -5.60
C ALA A 163 19.01 2.62 -5.05
N LEU A 164 20.25 2.16 -5.28
CA LEU A 164 20.72 0.86 -4.78
C LEU A 164 20.72 0.79 -3.24
N PRO A 165 21.29 1.76 -2.51
CA PRO A 165 21.16 1.82 -1.05
C PRO A 165 19.70 1.88 -0.58
N ALA A 166 18.83 2.66 -1.25
CA ALA A 166 17.42 2.74 -0.91
C ALA A 166 16.72 1.38 -1.05
N CYS A 167 16.96 0.65 -2.15
CA CYS A 167 16.47 -0.72 -2.34
C CYS A 167 16.94 -1.66 -1.22
N PHE A 168 18.20 -1.54 -0.79
CA PHE A 168 18.73 -2.34 0.32
C PHE A 168 18.01 -2.05 1.63
N ILE A 169 17.87 -0.77 1.99
CA ILE A 169 17.17 -0.35 3.21
C ILE A 169 15.72 -0.88 3.21
N VAL A 170 14.99 -0.71 2.11
CA VAL A 170 13.60 -1.18 1.97
C VAL A 170 13.51 -2.72 2.08
N SER A 171 14.45 -3.43 1.46
CA SER A 171 14.51 -4.91 1.53
C SER A 171 14.66 -5.41 2.96
N VAL A 172 15.48 -4.73 3.76
CA VAL A 172 15.74 -5.04 5.18
C VAL A 172 14.53 -4.70 6.04
N ILE A 173 13.95 -3.51 5.87
CA ILE A 173 12.75 -3.08 6.62
C ILE A 173 11.60 -4.06 6.39
N ALA A 174 11.39 -4.53 5.16
CA ALA A 174 10.36 -5.52 4.86
C ALA A 174 10.50 -6.81 5.69
N ILE A 175 11.74 -7.33 5.82
CA ILE A 175 11.99 -8.51 6.63
C ILE A 175 11.82 -8.24 8.12
N ILE A 176 12.28 -7.09 8.62
CA ILE A 176 12.10 -6.70 10.03
C ILE A 176 10.60 -6.67 10.39
N PHE A 177 9.77 -6.09 9.52
CA PHE A 177 8.32 -6.05 9.70
C PHE A 177 7.68 -7.45 9.71
N GLU A 178 8.24 -8.40 8.95
CA GLU A 178 7.79 -9.80 8.98
C GLU A 178 8.27 -10.58 10.22
N VAL A 179 9.41 -10.22 10.79
CA VAL A 179 9.93 -10.87 12.01
C VAL A 179 9.15 -10.43 13.26
N ILE A 180 8.72 -9.17 13.32
CA ILE A 180 8.00 -8.61 14.47
C ILE A 180 6.53 -9.08 14.44
N PRO A 181 6.03 -9.83 15.45
CA PRO A 181 4.69 -10.42 15.42
C PRO A 181 3.54 -9.43 15.23
N ILE A 182 3.66 -8.23 15.80
CA ILE A 182 2.65 -7.17 15.73
C ILE A 182 2.62 -6.54 14.33
N LEU A 183 3.80 -6.28 13.75
CA LEU A 183 3.94 -5.64 12.44
C LEU A 183 3.72 -6.61 11.28
N ARG A 184 3.73 -7.92 11.53
CA ARG A 184 3.55 -8.93 10.49
C ARG A 184 2.17 -8.88 9.84
N ASN A 185 1.14 -8.51 10.60
CA ASN A 185 -0.25 -8.43 10.12
C ASN A 185 -0.54 -7.09 9.41
N SER A 186 -1.78 -6.87 8.98
CA SER A 186 -2.26 -5.63 8.33
C SER A 186 -1.82 -4.34 9.03
N PHE A 187 -1.74 -4.35 10.37
CA PHE A 187 -1.27 -3.19 11.13
C PHE A 187 0.09 -2.68 10.65
N GLY A 188 1.03 -3.57 10.34
CA GLY A 188 2.32 -3.14 9.84
C GLY A 188 2.29 -2.52 8.44
N ASN A 189 1.24 -2.75 7.63
CA ASN A 189 1.12 -2.08 6.34
C ASN A 189 0.85 -0.59 6.53
N VAL A 190 -0.07 -0.27 7.45
CA VAL A 190 -0.40 1.10 7.83
C VAL A 190 0.76 1.75 8.59
N ALA A 191 1.35 1.04 9.55
CA ALA A 191 2.50 1.55 10.30
C ALA A 191 3.69 1.89 9.38
N TYR A 192 3.94 1.07 8.35
CA TYR A 192 4.99 1.35 7.37
C TYR A 192 4.74 2.68 6.64
N PHE A 193 3.52 2.95 6.21
CA PHE A 193 3.18 4.20 5.55
C PHE A 193 3.51 5.41 6.43
N PHE A 194 3.15 5.38 7.72
CA PHE A 194 3.47 6.46 8.65
C PHE A 194 4.97 6.59 8.94
N VAL A 195 5.68 5.47 9.07
CA VAL A 195 7.15 5.48 9.24
C VAL A 195 7.82 6.06 7.99
N TRP A 196 7.41 5.62 6.80
CA TRP A 196 7.90 6.14 5.53
C TRP A 196 7.60 7.64 5.38
N SER A 197 6.38 8.07 5.66
CA SER A 197 5.99 9.49 5.61
C SER A 197 6.81 10.33 6.59
N GLY A 198 7.00 9.87 7.82
CA GLY A 198 7.86 10.52 8.81
C GLY A 198 9.32 10.63 8.34
N ILE A 199 9.87 9.58 7.72
CA ILE A 199 11.22 9.61 7.12
C ILE A 199 11.29 10.63 5.98
N CYS A 200 10.28 10.68 5.09
CA CYS A 200 10.24 11.65 4.00
C CYS A 200 10.16 13.09 4.52
N VAL A 201 9.33 13.37 5.54
CA VAL A 201 9.23 14.69 6.17
C VAL A 201 10.54 15.07 6.84
N ALA A 202 11.16 14.16 7.60
CA ALA A 202 12.45 14.42 8.24
C ALA A 202 13.57 14.63 7.21
N SER A 203 13.54 13.88 6.11
CA SER A 203 14.50 14.01 5.03
C SER A 203 14.38 15.35 4.31
N LEU A 204 13.16 15.83 4.04
CA LEU A 204 12.90 17.07 3.30
C LEU A 204 12.86 18.31 4.20
N GLY A 205 12.67 18.15 5.51
CA GLY A 205 12.46 19.20 6.51
C GLY A 205 13.66 20.08 6.86
N GLY A 206 14.74 20.04 6.09
CA GLY A 206 15.75 21.11 6.09
C GLY A 206 16.81 21.09 7.20
N GLU A 207 16.89 20.06 8.05
CA GLU A 207 18.04 19.97 8.97
C GLU A 207 19.35 19.76 8.19
N LYS A 208 20.41 20.47 8.60
CA LYS A 208 21.75 20.41 7.96
C LYS A 208 22.46 19.06 8.13
N PHE A 209 21.85 18.11 8.84
CA PHE A 209 22.43 16.78 9.06
C PHE A 209 22.22 15.88 7.83
N TYR A 210 23.30 15.60 7.10
CA TYR A 210 23.34 14.66 5.97
C TYR A 210 22.82 13.25 6.32
N LEU A 211 22.84 12.88 7.60
CA LEU A 211 22.31 11.61 8.10
C LEU A 211 20.78 11.54 8.11
N ALA A 212 20.07 12.68 8.15
CA ALA A 212 18.61 12.70 8.15
C ALA A 212 18.02 12.22 6.81
N ASP A 213 18.79 12.28 5.72
CA ASP A 213 18.38 11.83 4.40
C ASP A 213 18.56 10.31 4.24
N VAL A 214 17.62 9.52 4.75
CA VAL A 214 17.66 8.04 4.73
C VAL A 214 17.68 7.48 3.31
N PHE A 215 16.86 8.03 2.40
CA PHE A 215 16.65 7.47 1.06
C PHE A 215 17.45 8.16 -0.05
N GLY A 216 18.03 9.35 0.19
CA GLY A 216 18.71 10.13 -0.85
C GLY A 216 17.84 11.17 -1.54
N MET A 217 16.63 11.43 -1.01
CA MET A 217 15.67 12.35 -1.61
C MET A 217 16.13 13.80 -1.49
N ASN A 218 16.61 14.19 -0.30
CA ASN A 218 17.10 15.55 -0.06
C ASN A 218 18.36 15.85 -0.85
N SER A 219 19.30 14.90 -0.88
CA SER A 219 20.55 15.02 -1.64
C SER A 219 20.26 15.27 -3.13
N THR A 220 19.34 14.51 -3.72
CA THR A 220 18.94 14.70 -5.13
C THR A 220 18.19 16.00 -5.34
N SER A 221 17.26 16.32 -4.43
CA SER A 221 16.49 17.56 -4.47
C SER A 221 17.39 18.80 -4.46
N LYS A 222 18.38 18.86 -3.57
CA LYS A 222 19.37 19.94 -3.51
C LYS A 222 20.19 20.05 -4.78
N LEU A 223 20.68 18.93 -5.30
CA LEU A 223 21.46 18.92 -6.54
C LEU A 223 20.63 19.45 -7.73
N ILE A 224 19.36 19.05 -7.85
CA ILE A 224 18.48 19.57 -8.90
C ILE A 224 18.19 21.06 -8.68
N LEU A 225 17.88 21.48 -7.44
CA LEU A 225 17.63 22.87 -7.08
C LEU A 225 18.83 23.79 -7.40
N GLU A 226 20.05 23.37 -7.07
CA GLU A 226 21.27 24.14 -7.35
C GLU A 226 21.44 24.38 -8.86
N GLN A 227 21.08 23.41 -9.70
CA GLN A 227 21.12 23.61 -11.15
C GLN A 227 20.09 24.63 -11.63
N PHE A 228 18.90 24.68 -11.02
CA PHE A 228 17.93 25.74 -11.31
C PHE A 228 18.43 27.11 -10.85
N LYS A 229 18.98 27.21 -9.63
CA LYS A 229 19.53 28.47 -9.07
C LYS A 229 20.68 29.03 -9.90
N ASN A 230 21.52 28.16 -10.46
CA ASN A 230 22.66 28.56 -11.28
C ASN A 230 22.24 29.02 -12.69
N ASN A 231 21.21 28.40 -13.28
CA ASN A 231 20.79 28.70 -14.65
C ASN A 231 19.71 29.77 -14.75
N PHE A 232 18.93 30.00 -13.68
CA PHE A 232 17.81 30.92 -13.68
C PHE A 232 17.80 31.80 -12.42
N ASN A 233 17.89 33.12 -12.62
CA ASN A 233 17.85 34.09 -11.53
C ASN A 233 16.52 34.07 -10.76
N GLU A 234 15.43 33.66 -11.42
CA GLU A 234 14.07 33.61 -10.87
C GLU A 234 13.93 32.58 -9.73
N PHE A 235 14.83 31.58 -9.67
CA PHE A 235 14.76 30.48 -8.70
C PHE A 235 15.78 30.59 -7.54
N LYS A 236 16.56 31.68 -7.47
CA LYS A 236 17.63 31.84 -6.45
C LYS A 236 17.10 31.73 -5.01
N ASP A 237 15.91 32.26 -4.76
CA ASP A 237 15.29 32.31 -3.42
C ASP A 237 14.40 31.10 -3.11
N ILE A 238 14.27 30.15 -4.04
CA ILE A 238 13.42 28.97 -3.85
C ILE A 238 14.20 27.87 -3.15
N ASP A 239 13.76 27.53 -1.93
CA ASP A 239 14.36 26.48 -1.10
C ASP A 239 13.51 25.20 -1.02
N TYR A 240 12.38 25.16 -1.73
CA TYR A 240 11.52 23.98 -1.76
C TYR A 240 11.63 23.21 -3.07
N PHE A 241 11.52 21.90 -2.95
CA PHE A 241 11.50 20.99 -4.07
C PHE A 241 10.17 20.27 -4.16
N SER A 242 9.60 20.26 -5.36
CA SER A 242 8.28 19.69 -5.62
C SER A 242 8.31 18.84 -6.88
N ILE A 243 8.01 17.55 -6.70
CA ILE A 243 7.72 16.60 -7.78
C ILE A 243 6.21 16.44 -7.82
N GLY A 244 5.63 16.51 -9.02
CA GLY A 244 4.22 16.22 -9.17
C GLY A 244 3.61 16.85 -10.41
N THR A 245 2.28 16.81 -10.46
CA THR A 245 1.50 17.29 -11.58
C THR A 245 1.24 18.78 -11.52
N ASN A 246 1.53 19.52 -12.60
CA ASN A 246 1.05 20.89 -12.76
C ASN A 246 0.42 21.11 -14.15
N GLY A 247 -0.89 20.84 -14.25
CA GLY A 247 -1.70 21.25 -15.41
C GLY A 247 -1.16 20.82 -16.78
N ALA A 248 -1.70 21.44 -17.83
CA ALA A 248 -1.27 21.24 -19.20
C ALA A 248 -0.02 22.07 -19.54
N LEU A 249 0.91 21.48 -20.27
CA LEU A 249 1.99 22.21 -20.90
C LEU A 249 1.44 22.89 -22.16
N HIS A 250 1.44 24.22 -22.17
CA HIS A 250 1.07 25.02 -23.34
C HIS A 250 2.31 25.48 -24.11
N ASP A 251 3.23 24.56 -24.43
CA ASP A 251 4.50 24.81 -25.14
C ASP A 251 5.45 25.88 -24.52
N ASN A 252 5.08 26.47 -23.39
CA ASN A 252 5.87 27.45 -22.65
C ASN A 252 6.92 26.76 -21.78
N ILE A 253 7.93 26.13 -22.39
CA ILE A 253 8.99 25.43 -21.66
C ILE A 253 10.32 26.14 -21.86
N LYS A 254 10.94 26.59 -20.76
CA LYS A 254 12.34 27.02 -20.75
C LYS A 254 13.22 25.85 -20.35
N THR A 255 14.26 25.60 -21.13
CA THR A 255 15.17 24.47 -20.90
C THR A 255 16.60 24.91 -20.61
N PHE A 256 17.35 24.05 -19.91
CA PHE A 256 18.78 24.23 -19.67
C PHE A 256 19.53 22.90 -19.82
N VAL A 257 20.83 22.95 -20.10
CA VAL A 257 21.67 21.76 -20.20
C VAL A 257 22.31 21.48 -18.84
N MET A 258 22.17 20.25 -18.35
CA MET A 258 22.83 19.77 -17.12
C MET A 258 24.05 18.92 -17.50
N ASP A 259 25.26 19.52 -17.49
CA ASP A 259 26.47 18.83 -17.96
C ASP A 259 27.37 18.28 -16.84
N LYS A 260 27.38 18.95 -15.67
CA LYS A 260 28.26 18.60 -14.55
C LYS A 260 27.50 18.62 -13.23
N VAL A 261 27.72 17.58 -12.43
CA VAL A 261 27.18 17.47 -11.07
C VAL A 261 28.31 17.10 -10.14
N SER A 262 28.61 17.98 -9.18
CA SER A 262 29.51 17.71 -8.08
C SER A 262 28.77 16.98 -6.97
N ILE A 263 29.05 15.69 -6.82
CA ILE A 263 28.50 14.89 -5.71
C ILE A 263 29.39 15.12 -4.49
N GLU A 264 28.81 15.62 -3.40
CA GLU A 264 29.53 15.76 -2.14
C GLU A 264 29.91 14.41 -1.54
N MET A 265 31.11 14.32 -0.93
CA MET A 265 31.55 13.13 -0.19
C MET A 265 30.57 12.76 0.95
N ASN A 266 29.88 13.75 1.51
CA ASN A 266 28.86 13.58 2.55
C ASN A 266 27.74 12.64 2.13
N VAL A 267 27.36 12.65 0.85
CA VAL A 267 26.31 11.78 0.31
C VAL A 267 26.76 10.33 0.44
N PHE A 268 27.99 10.00 0.03
CA PHE A 268 28.53 8.63 0.12
C PHE A 268 28.62 8.13 1.56
N ILE A 269 29.09 8.98 2.48
CA ILE A 269 29.18 8.66 3.91
C ILE A 269 27.78 8.35 4.47
N GLY A 270 26.78 9.17 4.14
CA GLY A 270 25.40 8.94 4.54
C GLY A 270 24.84 7.60 4.01
N ARG A 271 25.10 7.23 2.75
CA ARG A 271 24.63 5.96 2.18
C ARG A 271 25.30 4.75 2.85
N PHE A 272 26.61 4.81 3.05
CA PHE A 272 27.33 3.73 3.72
C PHE A 272 26.88 3.54 5.16
N PHE A 273 26.66 4.65 5.88
CA PHE A 273 26.13 4.64 7.24
C PHE A 273 24.77 3.94 7.33
N TRP A 274 23.82 4.28 6.45
CA TRP A 274 22.49 3.67 6.45
C TRP A 274 22.49 2.19 6.04
N ILE A 275 23.40 1.78 5.14
CA ILE A 275 23.63 0.36 4.83
C ILE A 275 24.17 -0.38 6.06
N ALA A 276 25.16 0.18 6.75
CA ALA A 276 25.74 -0.41 7.95
C ALA A 276 24.72 -0.54 9.09
N ILE A 277 23.88 0.48 9.30
CA ILE A 277 22.74 0.43 10.23
C ILE A 277 21.78 -0.68 9.82
N SER A 278 21.38 -0.74 8.55
CA SER A 278 20.43 -1.74 8.07
C SER A 278 20.94 -3.16 8.30
N LEU A 279 22.23 -3.42 8.05
CA LEU A 279 22.88 -4.70 8.35
C LEU A 279 22.87 -5.02 9.85
N SER A 280 23.22 -4.04 10.68
CA SER A 280 23.27 -4.18 12.14
C SER A 280 21.87 -4.48 12.71
N VAL A 281 20.87 -3.74 12.26
CA VAL A 281 19.47 -3.92 12.66
C VAL A 281 18.94 -5.27 12.17
N LEU A 282 19.22 -5.67 10.92
CA LEU A 282 18.84 -6.99 10.40
C LEU A 282 19.44 -8.12 11.25
N PHE A 283 20.71 -7.99 11.63
CA PHE A 283 21.38 -8.95 12.49
C PHE A 283 20.73 -9.03 13.89
N LEU A 284 20.46 -7.88 14.52
CA LEU A 284 19.77 -7.81 15.82
C LEU A 284 18.39 -8.49 15.75
N PHE A 285 17.55 -8.12 14.77
CA PHE A 285 16.23 -8.70 14.61
C PHE A 285 16.27 -10.20 14.25
N SER A 286 17.34 -10.65 13.59
CA SER A 286 17.49 -12.07 13.28
C SER A 286 17.63 -12.96 14.51
N MET A 287 18.08 -12.41 15.65
CA MET A 287 18.14 -13.16 16.90
C MET A 287 16.75 -13.44 17.47
N PHE A 288 15.82 -12.49 17.33
CA PHE A 288 14.44 -12.59 17.81
C PHE A 288 13.57 -13.54 16.98
N PHE A 289 13.99 -13.88 15.77
CA PHE A 289 13.25 -14.79 14.90
C PHE A 289 13.18 -16.21 15.46
N LYS A 290 11.97 -16.73 15.64
CA LYS A 290 11.73 -18.12 16.06
C LYS A 290 11.31 -18.95 14.85
N ARG A 291 12.01 -20.06 14.58
CA ARG A 291 11.65 -20.99 13.48
C ARG A 291 10.25 -21.59 13.65
N THR A 292 9.81 -21.79 14.89
CA THR A 292 8.43 -22.23 15.20
C THR A 292 7.37 -21.27 14.71
N SER A 293 7.73 -20.01 14.40
CA SER A 293 6.82 -19.11 13.75
C SER A 293 6.43 -19.62 12.36
N LEU A 294 7.30 -20.30 11.61
CA LEU A 294 7.01 -20.80 10.26
C LEU A 294 5.91 -21.87 10.22
N ILE A 295 5.59 -22.48 11.36
CA ILE A 295 4.59 -23.55 11.47
C ILE A 295 3.20 -22.92 11.63
N LYS A 296 2.28 -23.21 10.69
CA LYS A 296 0.89 -22.71 10.71
C LYS A 296 0.05 -23.46 11.73
N THR A 297 0.26 -24.77 11.83
CA THR A 297 -0.40 -25.73 12.72
C THR A 297 0.27 -25.71 14.09
N LYS A 298 -0.19 -24.83 14.98
CA LYS A 298 -0.02 -25.12 16.41
C LYS A 298 -0.93 -26.30 16.72
N ALA A 299 -0.36 -27.49 16.89
CA ALA A 299 -1.05 -28.56 17.58
C ALA A 299 -1.53 -27.97 18.92
N SER A 300 -2.85 -27.85 19.07
CA SER A 300 -3.44 -27.35 20.30
C SER A 300 -2.94 -28.24 21.43
N SER A 301 -2.23 -27.68 22.41
CA SER A 301 -1.80 -28.44 23.59
C SER A 301 -3.00 -29.00 24.37
N LYS A 302 -4.20 -28.44 24.16
CA LYS A 302 -5.46 -28.99 24.68
C LYS A 302 -5.87 -30.30 24.01
N MET A 303 -5.41 -30.61 22.80
CA MET A 303 -5.76 -31.86 22.11
C MET A 303 -5.06 -33.07 22.76
N SER A 304 -3.89 -32.87 23.37
CA SER A 304 -3.24 -33.91 24.19
C SER A 304 -4.01 -34.25 25.47
N LYS A 305 -4.83 -33.31 25.99
CA LYS A 305 -5.70 -33.55 27.16
C LYS A 305 -7.06 -34.18 26.82
N VAL A 306 -7.42 -34.31 25.54
CA VAL A 306 -8.69 -34.92 25.11
C VAL A 306 -8.57 -36.44 24.94
N ILE A 307 -7.35 -36.97 24.80
CA ILE A 307 -7.16 -38.43 24.64
C ILE A 307 -7.26 -39.18 25.99
N ASP A 308 -7.13 -38.48 27.12
CA ASP A 308 -7.40 -39.02 28.47
C ASP A 308 -8.89 -38.92 28.90
N THR A 309 -9.80 -38.76 27.94
CA THR A 309 -11.22 -38.93 28.25
C THR A 309 -11.47 -40.43 28.36
N LYS A 310 -11.50 -40.94 29.60
CA LYS A 310 -12.04 -42.27 29.97
C LYS A 310 -13.06 -42.72 28.93
N GLN A 311 -12.81 -43.86 28.29
CA GLN A 311 -13.80 -44.56 27.47
C GLN A 311 -15.09 -44.67 28.28
N LYS A 312 -16.01 -43.73 28.09
CA LYS A 312 -17.39 -43.91 28.48
C LYS A 312 -17.90 -44.98 27.54
N GLU A 313 -18.23 -46.15 28.08
CA GLU A 313 -19.02 -47.15 27.37
C GLU A 313 -20.21 -46.45 26.73
N TYR A 314 -20.17 -46.38 25.40
CA TYR A 314 -21.21 -45.75 24.62
C TYR A 314 -22.38 -46.74 24.60
N ASN A 315 -23.35 -46.55 25.49
CA ASN A 315 -24.61 -47.30 25.43
C ASN A 315 -25.34 -46.97 24.13
N SER A 316 -25.20 -47.85 23.13
CA SER A 316 -25.74 -47.71 21.77
C SER A 316 -27.25 -48.02 21.70
N GLN A 317 -28.03 -47.58 22.68
CA GLN A 317 -29.46 -47.83 22.74
C GLN A 317 -30.23 -46.55 23.08
N LYS A 318 -30.10 -45.55 22.21
CA LYS A 318 -31.24 -44.71 21.86
C LYS A 318 -31.37 -44.79 20.35
N ARG A 319 -32.44 -45.42 19.86
CA ARG A 319 -32.92 -45.19 18.50
C ARG A 319 -33.27 -43.71 18.41
N VAL A 320 -32.30 -42.90 18.02
CA VAL A 320 -32.57 -41.53 17.59
C VAL A 320 -33.25 -41.69 16.25
N VAL A 321 -34.58 -41.66 16.26
CA VAL A 321 -35.36 -41.47 15.04
C VAL A 321 -35.00 -40.07 14.58
N LEU A 322 -34.18 -39.98 13.54
CA LEU A 322 -33.88 -38.70 12.89
C LEU A 322 -35.21 -38.14 12.41
N SER A 323 -35.66 -37.04 12.99
CA SER A 323 -36.79 -36.29 12.44
C SER A 323 -36.46 -35.93 10.99
N GLU A 324 -37.40 -36.13 10.07
CA GLU A 324 -37.25 -35.67 8.70
C GLU A 324 -36.94 -34.17 8.69
N ILE A 325 -35.74 -33.80 8.23
CA ILE A 325 -35.31 -32.42 8.05
C ILE A 325 -35.92 -31.91 6.74
N PHE A 326 -37.25 -31.86 6.68
CA PHE A 326 -37.98 -31.32 5.53
C PHE A 326 -39.17 -30.48 5.99
N GLU A 327 -38.92 -29.52 6.89
CA GLU A 327 -39.69 -28.29 6.81
C GLU A 327 -39.00 -27.37 5.80
N ASP A 328 -39.59 -27.27 4.61
CA ASP A 328 -39.24 -26.31 3.54
C ASP A 328 -39.57 -24.86 3.95
N LYS A 329 -39.34 -24.49 5.22
CA LYS A 329 -39.49 -23.11 5.68
C LYS A 329 -38.25 -22.33 5.25
N ILE A 330 -38.38 -21.66 4.10
CA ILE A 330 -37.41 -20.69 3.60
C ILE A 330 -37.50 -19.44 4.49
N TYR A 331 -36.82 -19.44 5.63
CA TYR A 331 -36.64 -18.22 6.41
C TYR A 331 -35.61 -17.32 5.71
N SER A 332 -36.06 -16.28 5.00
CA SER A 332 -35.17 -15.22 4.49
C SER A 332 -34.81 -14.25 5.62
N ASN A 333 -33.92 -14.67 6.52
CA ASN A 333 -33.51 -13.84 7.65
C ASN A 333 -32.34 -12.89 7.28
N ASN A 334 -32.47 -12.13 6.18
CA ASN A 334 -31.43 -11.21 5.71
C ASN A 334 -31.04 -10.20 6.80
N LEU A 335 -32.01 -9.76 7.60
CA LEU A 335 -31.76 -8.83 8.71
C LEU A 335 -30.86 -9.44 9.80
N SER A 336 -31.04 -10.73 10.13
CA SER A 336 -30.11 -11.42 11.04
C SER A 336 -28.71 -11.56 10.49
N ILE A 337 -28.56 -11.73 9.16
CA ILE A 337 -27.25 -11.79 8.50
C ILE A 337 -26.56 -10.43 8.61
N ILE A 338 -27.27 -9.35 8.29
CA ILE A 338 -26.78 -7.97 8.43
C ILE A 338 -26.37 -7.68 9.88
N CYS A 339 -27.23 -7.99 10.86
CA CYS A 339 -26.92 -7.81 12.28
C CYS A 339 -25.71 -8.65 12.73
N SER A 340 -25.57 -9.88 12.23
CA SER A 340 -24.44 -10.74 12.54
C SER A 340 -23.14 -10.19 11.94
N GLU A 341 -23.15 -9.76 10.68
CA GLU A 341 -22.00 -9.14 10.01
C GLU A 341 -21.60 -7.83 10.72
N LEU A 342 -22.56 -6.98 11.09
CA LEU A 342 -22.31 -5.78 11.90
C LEU A 342 -21.66 -6.13 13.25
N LYS A 343 -22.22 -7.14 13.95
CA LYS A 343 -21.67 -7.62 15.22
C LYS A 343 -20.23 -8.11 15.05
N PHE A 344 -19.93 -8.82 13.95
CA PHE A 344 -18.56 -9.22 13.64
C PHE A 344 -17.65 -8.02 13.40
N MET A 345 -18.07 -7.02 12.64
CA MET A 345 -17.27 -5.82 12.38
C MET A 345 -16.89 -5.12 13.69
N PHE A 346 -17.86 -4.88 14.58
CA PHE A 346 -17.61 -4.28 15.89
C PHE A 346 -16.77 -5.19 16.81
N ALA A 347 -17.05 -6.49 16.86
CA ALA A 347 -16.31 -7.43 17.71
C ALA A 347 -14.82 -7.56 17.33
N THR A 348 -14.44 -7.22 16.08
CA THR A 348 -13.05 -7.28 15.64
C THR A 348 -12.19 -6.09 16.06
N CYS A 349 -12.79 -5.02 16.58
CA CYS A 349 -12.09 -3.80 16.98
C CYS A 349 -11.59 -3.87 18.44
N ASN A 350 -10.37 -3.39 18.69
CA ASN A 350 -9.82 -3.26 20.04
C ASN A 350 -10.48 -2.10 20.80
N LEU A 351 -10.43 -2.13 22.14
CA LEU A 351 -11.04 -1.09 22.99
C LEU A 351 -10.54 0.33 22.66
N TRP A 352 -9.23 0.49 22.42
CA TRP A 352 -8.62 1.78 22.04
C TRP A 352 -9.19 2.40 20.76
N TRP A 353 -9.69 1.58 19.83
CA TRP A 353 -10.28 2.05 18.59
C TRP A 353 -11.61 2.76 18.83
N TYR A 354 -12.43 2.23 19.74
CA TYR A 354 -13.68 2.87 20.16
C TYR A 354 -13.43 4.21 20.84
N THR A 355 -12.45 4.26 21.75
CA THR A 355 -12.09 5.52 22.42
C THR A 355 -11.60 6.57 21.43
N ALA A 356 -10.83 6.16 20.40
CA ALA A 356 -10.37 7.08 19.35
C ALA A 356 -11.53 7.65 18.52
N ILE A 357 -12.49 6.82 18.10
CA ILE A 357 -13.65 7.28 17.32
C ILE A 357 -14.56 8.20 18.14
N ILE A 358 -14.81 7.87 19.40
CA ILE A 358 -15.61 8.72 20.30
C ILE A 358 -14.93 10.07 20.48
N LEU A 359 -13.63 10.09 20.75
CA LEU A 359 -12.88 11.34 20.94
C LEU A 359 -12.84 12.20 19.67
N CYS A 360 -12.62 11.58 18.50
CA CYS A 360 -12.69 12.28 17.21
C CYS A 360 -14.10 12.82 16.93
N SER A 361 -15.13 12.03 17.22
CA SER A 361 -16.53 12.42 17.02
C SER A 361 -16.94 13.60 17.90
N ILE A 362 -16.48 13.63 19.16
CA ILE A 362 -16.67 14.79 20.03
C ILE A 362 -15.92 16.00 19.45
N GLY A 363 -14.68 15.82 19.02
CA GLY A 363 -13.86 16.88 18.41
C GLY A 363 -14.49 17.54 17.18
N VAL A 364 -15.23 16.79 16.36
CA VAL A 364 -15.95 17.29 15.17
C VAL A 364 -16.96 18.39 15.52
N PHE A 365 -17.63 18.30 16.68
CA PHE A 365 -18.61 19.31 17.08
C PHE A 365 -17.95 20.65 17.44
N PHE A 366 -16.75 20.62 18.04
CA PHE A 366 -16.01 21.82 18.44
C PHE A 366 -15.15 22.42 17.33
N ALA A 367 -14.79 21.63 16.32
CA ALA A 367 -13.96 22.09 15.22
C ALA A 367 -14.69 23.07 14.28
N LYS A 368 -13.90 24.02 13.74
CA LYS A 368 -14.35 25.05 12.80
C LYS A 368 -13.36 25.17 11.63
N GLY A 369 -13.87 25.44 10.44
CA GLY A 369 -13.05 25.75 9.26
C GLY A 369 -12.08 24.62 8.91
N GLU A 370 -10.83 24.96 8.64
CA GLU A 370 -9.83 24.04 8.08
C GLU A 370 -9.51 22.84 8.97
N THR A 371 -9.61 22.96 10.30
CA THR A 371 -9.31 21.84 11.22
C THR A 371 -10.29 20.68 11.05
N LEU A 372 -11.53 20.99 10.64
CA LEU A 372 -12.55 19.98 10.33
C LEU A 372 -12.14 19.22 9.05
N TYR A 373 -11.91 19.96 7.96
CA TYR A 373 -11.71 19.41 6.62
C TYR A 373 -10.34 18.77 6.41
N LYS A 374 -9.26 19.40 6.88
CA LYS A 374 -7.88 18.94 6.63
C LYS A 374 -7.36 17.94 7.67
N PHE A 375 -7.98 17.85 8.85
CA PHE A 375 -7.46 17.03 9.95
C PHE A 375 -8.48 16.02 10.50
N LEU A 376 -9.60 16.48 11.06
CA LEU A 376 -10.53 15.57 11.76
C LEU A 376 -11.24 14.58 10.85
N ILE A 377 -11.76 15.03 9.70
CA ILE A 377 -12.41 14.12 8.75
C ILE A 377 -11.42 13.07 8.24
N PRO A 378 -10.23 13.42 7.71
CA PRO A 378 -9.22 12.42 7.34
C PRO A 378 -8.88 11.47 8.50
N LEU A 379 -8.75 11.95 9.74
CA LEU A 379 -8.45 11.11 10.89
C LEU A 379 -9.55 10.08 11.18
N ILE A 380 -10.83 10.45 11.08
CA ILE A 380 -11.95 9.52 11.25
C ILE A 380 -11.94 8.45 10.16
N TRP A 381 -11.58 8.82 8.93
CA TRP A 381 -11.61 7.94 7.76
C TRP A 381 -10.44 6.94 7.72
N ILE A 382 -9.31 7.19 8.39
CA ILE A 382 -8.23 6.19 8.46
C ILE A 382 -8.49 5.08 9.51
N LEU A 383 -9.24 5.39 10.56
CA LEU A 383 -9.49 4.45 11.67
C LEU A 383 -10.16 3.12 11.26
N PRO A 384 -11.22 3.09 10.43
CA PRO A 384 -11.87 1.85 10.01
C PRO A 384 -11.18 1.11 8.87
N ILE A 385 -9.95 1.48 8.48
CA ILE A 385 -9.25 0.85 7.36
C ILE A 385 -9.19 -0.69 7.48
N PHE A 386 -8.96 -1.22 8.69
CA PHE A 386 -8.85 -2.66 8.91
C PHE A 386 -10.18 -3.40 8.85
N THR A 387 -11.30 -2.75 9.15
CA THR A 387 -12.63 -3.36 9.01
C THR A 387 -13.03 -3.36 7.53
N TRP A 388 -12.81 -2.26 6.81
CA TRP A 388 -13.07 -2.19 5.37
C TRP A 388 -12.21 -3.16 4.56
N SER A 389 -10.93 -3.30 4.90
CA SER A 389 -10.01 -4.22 4.22
C SER A 389 -10.41 -5.70 4.32
N LYS A 390 -11.25 -6.04 5.31
CA LYS A 390 -11.72 -7.41 5.55
C LYS A 390 -13.04 -7.70 4.84
N LEU A 391 -13.73 -6.68 4.33
CA LEU A 391 -14.98 -6.87 3.59
C LEU A 391 -14.76 -7.81 2.40
N GLY A 392 -15.59 -8.85 2.31
CA GLY A 392 -15.47 -9.89 1.26
C GLY A 392 -14.39 -10.95 1.52
N ILE A 393 -13.49 -10.79 2.49
CA ILE A 393 -12.39 -11.73 2.77
C ILE A 393 -12.55 -12.48 4.09
N ILE A 394 -13.35 -11.97 5.04
CA ILE A 394 -13.50 -12.58 6.39
C ILE A 394 -13.74 -14.09 6.31
N GLN A 395 -14.68 -14.52 5.47
CA GLN A 395 -15.05 -15.92 5.37
C GLN A 395 -13.96 -16.78 4.71
N ILE A 396 -13.16 -16.19 3.81
CA ILE A 396 -11.99 -16.81 3.19
C ILE A 396 -10.88 -17.02 4.23
N ASN A 397 -10.57 -15.96 4.99
CA ASN A 397 -9.50 -15.96 5.99
C ASN A 397 -9.71 -17.03 7.08
N TYR A 398 -10.95 -17.28 7.47
CA TYR A 398 -11.31 -18.30 8.44
C TYR A 398 -11.61 -19.67 7.82
N SER A 399 -11.42 -19.85 6.51
CA SER A 399 -11.72 -21.11 5.80
C SER A 399 -13.17 -21.58 5.99
N MET A 400 -14.10 -20.63 6.15
CA MET A 400 -15.53 -20.89 6.34
C MET A 400 -16.33 -20.76 5.05
N GLU A 401 -15.74 -20.19 4.00
CA GLU A 401 -16.43 -19.96 2.73
C GLU A 401 -17.00 -21.25 2.14
N ASP A 402 -16.24 -22.35 2.14
CA ASP A 402 -16.67 -23.63 1.57
C ASP A 402 -17.88 -24.22 2.32
N TYR A 403 -17.90 -24.10 3.65
CA TYR A 403 -19.03 -24.50 4.47
C TYR A 403 -20.25 -23.62 4.24
N LEU A 404 -20.05 -22.30 4.20
CA LEU A 404 -21.13 -21.33 4.10
C LEU A 404 -21.82 -21.35 2.72
N ILE A 405 -21.08 -21.70 1.66
CA ILE A 405 -21.64 -21.86 0.30
C ILE A 405 -22.71 -22.97 0.23
N THR A 406 -22.70 -23.96 1.12
CA THR A 406 -23.75 -25.00 1.15
C THR A 406 -25.14 -24.41 1.44
N TYR A 407 -25.20 -23.31 2.20
CA TYR A 407 -26.45 -22.65 2.54
C TYR A 407 -27.01 -21.82 1.38
N ARG A 408 -28.27 -22.07 1.01
CA ARG A 408 -28.96 -21.38 -0.10
C ARG A 408 -29.04 -19.86 0.08
N ASN A 409 -29.33 -19.39 1.30
CA ASN A 409 -29.44 -17.96 1.59
C ASN A 409 -28.09 -17.25 1.51
N TYR A 410 -27.03 -17.89 2.01
CA TYR A 410 -25.68 -17.35 1.93
C TYR A 410 -25.26 -17.12 0.46
N ARG A 411 -25.53 -18.08 -0.43
CA ARG A 411 -25.22 -17.94 -1.86
C ARG A 411 -25.91 -16.77 -2.56
N LYS A 412 -27.14 -16.42 -2.15
CA LYS A 412 -27.95 -15.41 -2.83
C LYS A 412 -27.80 -14.02 -2.21
N SER A 413 -27.86 -13.91 -0.88
CA SER A 413 -28.01 -12.62 -0.20
C SER A 413 -26.72 -12.10 0.44
N GLN A 414 -25.76 -12.96 0.79
CA GLN A 414 -24.65 -12.59 1.67
C GLN A 414 -23.79 -11.42 1.16
N LEU A 415 -23.54 -11.32 -0.15
CA LEU A 415 -22.77 -10.19 -0.67
C LEU A 415 -23.48 -8.86 -0.48
N PHE A 416 -24.77 -8.84 -0.81
CA PHE A 416 -25.60 -7.66 -0.68
C PHE A 416 -25.76 -7.30 0.80
N ASP A 417 -26.04 -8.30 1.65
CA ASP A 417 -26.17 -8.12 3.10
C ASP A 417 -24.86 -7.63 3.73
N SER A 418 -23.71 -8.14 3.28
CA SER A 418 -22.40 -7.67 3.72
C SER A 418 -22.12 -6.24 3.24
N ALA A 419 -22.59 -5.86 2.04
CA ALA A 419 -22.42 -4.50 1.50
C ALA A 419 -23.25 -3.50 2.31
N VAL A 420 -24.51 -3.86 2.60
CA VAL A 420 -25.40 -3.09 3.45
C VAL A 420 -24.83 -2.98 4.87
N ALA A 421 -24.32 -4.08 5.45
CA ALA A 421 -23.68 -4.05 6.76
C ALA A 421 -22.45 -3.13 6.78
N GLY A 422 -21.59 -3.18 5.76
CA GLY A 422 -20.44 -2.29 5.65
C GLY A 422 -20.83 -0.81 5.51
N ILE A 423 -21.85 -0.51 4.70
CA ILE A 423 -22.39 0.85 4.54
C ILE A 423 -22.95 1.35 5.87
N LEU A 424 -23.79 0.56 6.55
CA LEU A 424 -24.37 0.91 7.85
C LEU A 424 -23.28 1.15 8.90
N PHE A 425 -22.27 0.28 8.96
CA PHE A 425 -21.11 0.45 9.84
C PHE A 425 -20.38 1.78 9.58
N SER A 426 -20.12 2.11 8.32
CA SER A 426 -19.46 3.38 7.96
C SER A 426 -20.30 4.61 8.24
N VAL A 427 -21.63 4.53 8.08
CA VAL A 427 -22.56 5.61 8.46
C VAL A 427 -22.53 5.84 9.97
N LEU A 428 -22.52 4.78 10.77
CA LEU A 428 -22.44 4.89 12.24
C LEU A 428 -21.15 5.57 12.69
N ILE A 429 -20.01 5.26 12.06
CA ILE A 429 -18.73 5.91 12.38
C ILE A 429 -18.74 7.40 12.02
N ASN A 430 -19.38 7.76 10.90
CA ASN A 430 -19.39 9.14 10.39
C ASN A 430 -20.62 9.95 10.82
N ILE A 431 -21.42 9.44 11.76
CA ILE A 431 -22.67 10.11 12.15
C ILE A 431 -22.44 11.51 12.69
N SER A 432 -21.36 11.71 13.46
CA SER A 432 -20.96 13.02 14.00
C SER A 432 -20.64 14.02 12.89
N VAL A 433 -19.94 13.58 11.85
CA VAL A 433 -19.60 14.40 10.68
C VAL A 433 -20.86 14.75 9.90
N ILE A 434 -21.74 13.78 9.63
CA ILE A 434 -23.01 14.01 8.92
C ILE A 434 -23.88 15.04 9.67
N ILE A 435 -24.05 14.87 10.99
CA ILE A 435 -24.79 15.83 11.82
C ILE A 435 -24.15 17.22 11.77
N LYS A 436 -22.81 17.31 11.81
CA LYS A 436 -22.10 18.58 11.72
C LYS A 436 -22.36 19.31 10.40
N PHE A 437 -22.36 18.61 9.27
CA PHE A 437 -22.69 19.21 7.96
C PHE A 437 -24.14 19.69 7.89
N ILE A 438 -25.08 18.95 8.49
CA ILE A 438 -26.48 19.36 8.60
C ILE A 438 -26.60 20.65 9.45
N ILE A 439 -25.90 20.74 10.57
CA ILE A 439 -25.88 21.95 11.42
C ILE A 439 -25.29 23.15 10.67
N LEU A 440 -24.31 22.92 9.78
CA LEU A 440 -23.71 23.95 8.93
C LEU A 440 -24.57 24.32 7.70
N ASN A 441 -25.78 23.74 7.56
CA ASN A 441 -26.66 23.87 6.40
C ASN A 441 -26.03 23.45 5.05
N ASP A 442 -24.99 22.62 5.09
CA ASP A 442 -24.33 22.08 3.89
C ASP A 442 -24.82 20.65 3.61
N CYS A 443 -26.04 20.56 3.06
CA CYS A 443 -26.66 19.29 2.70
C CYS A 443 -25.87 18.54 1.61
N LEU A 444 -25.18 19.26 0.71
CA LEU A 444 -24.39 18.65 -0.36
C LEU A 444 -23.16 17.95 0.20
N GLY A 445 -22.45 18.57 1.15
CA GLY A 445 -21.34 17.93 1.86
C GLY A 445 -21.76 16.63 2.56
N ALA A 446 -22.93 16.62 3.22
CA ALA A 446 -23.48 15.41 3.84
C ALA A 446 -23.76 14.29 2.81
N ILE A 447 -24.30 14.63 1.63
CA ILE A 447 -24.51 13.69 0.53
C ILE A 447 -23.19 13.14 0.00
N TYR A 448 -22.15 13.98 -0.14
CA TYR A 448 -20.83 13.54 -0.60
C TYR A 448 -20.15 12.57 0.36
N ILE A 449 -20.34 12.74 1.67
CA ILE A 449 -19.89 11.75 2.66
C ILE A 449 -20.60 10.41 2.45
N LEU A 450 -21.92 10.41 2.28
CA LEU A 450 -22.68 9.19 2.02
C LEU A 450 -22.24 8.50 0.72
N MET A 451 -21.98 9.28 -0.34
CA MET A 451 -21.42 8.79 -1.59
C MET A 451 -20.04 8.14 -1.40
N GLY A 452 -19.15 8.80 -0.66
CA GLY A 452 -17.83 8.26 -0.31
C GLY A 452 -17.92 6.98 0.51
N ILE A 453 -18.91 6.86 1.41
CA ILE A 453 -19.14 5.64 2.20
C ILE A 453 -19.47 4.45 1.29
N VAL A 454 -20.33 4.66 0.29
CA VAL A 454 -20.69 3.61 -0.67
C VAL A 454 -19.46 3.22 -1.50
N PHE A 455 -18.70 4.20 -1.99
CA PHE A 455 -17.49 3.96 -2.77
C PHE A 455 -16.43 3.14 -2.01
N VAL A 456 -16.11 3.51 -0.76
CA VAL A 456 -15.04 2.82 0.00
C VAL A 456 -15.42 1.38 0.35
N ASN A 457 -16.68 1.14 0.74
CA ASN A 457 -17.17 -0.21 1.00
C ASN A 457 -17.17 -1.06 -0.29
N ALA A 458 -17.61 -0.48 -1.41
CA ALA A 458 -17.58 -1.12 -2.72
C ALA A 458 -16.16 -1.54 -3.12
N LEU A 459 -15.21 -0.61 -2.96
CA LEU A 459 -13.80 -0.82 -3.28
C LEU A 459 -13.19 -1.91 -2.39
N GLY A 460 -13.52 -1.92 -1.09
CA GLY A 460 -13.16 -2.99 -0.14
C GLY A 460 -13.60 -4.37 -0.62
N MET A 461 -14.88 -4.51 -0.94
CA MET A 461 -15.44 -5.78 -1.39
C MET A 461 -14.86 -6.26 -2.72
N PHE A 462 -14.72 -5.35 -3.69
CA PHE A 462 -14.21 -5.69 -5.01
C PHE A 462 -12.77 -6.17 -4.93
N ILE A 463 -11.90 -5.41 -4.26
CA ILE A 463 -10.49 -5.79 -4.10
C ILE A 463 -10.37 -7.08 -3.28
N GLY A 464 -11.19 -7.24 -2.24
CA GLY A 464 -11.20 -8.45 -1.43
C GLY A 464 -11.57 -9.70 -2.22
N ASN A 465 -12.59 -9.61 -3.08
CA ASN A 465 -13.03 -10.73 -3.92
C ASN A 465 -12.02 -11.09 -5.02
N ILE A 466 -11.31 -10.11 -5.60
CA ILE A 466 -10.29 -10.35 -6.64
C ILE A 466 -8.97 -10.83 -6.03
N SER A 467 -8.43 -10.05 -5.10
CA SER A 467 -7.08 -10.27 -4.57
C SER A 467 -7.03 -11.37 -3.53
N LYS A 468 -8.17 -11.73 -2.92
CA LYS A 468 -8.26 -12.65 -1.76
C LYS A 468 -7.31 -12.27 -0.62
N ASN A 469 -6.89 -11.00 -0.55
CA ASN A 469 -5.94 -10.48 0.40
C ASN A 469 -6.32 -9.03 0.75
N SER A 470 -6.24 -8.68 2.04
CA SER A 470 -6.59 -7.34 2.54
C SER A 470 -5.54 -6.28 2.19
N THR A 471 -4.29 -6.69 1.90
CA THR A 471 -3.18 -5.74 1.71
C THR A 471 -3.38 -4.84 0.48
N ALA A 472 -3.96 -5.35 -0.61
CA ALA A 472 -4.20 -4.56 -1.81
C ALA A 472 -5.16 -3.39 -1.53
N PHE A 473 -6.22 -3.63 -0.75
CA PHE A 473 -7.14 -2.59 -0.32
C PHE A 473 -6.43 -1.57 0.57
N GLU A 474 -5.70 -2.05 1.58
CA GLU A 474 -5.00 -1.18 2.53
C GLU A 474 -4.07 -0.20 1.80
N ILE A 475 -3.29 -0.68 0.81
CA ILE A 475 -2.37 0.17 0.03
C ILE A 475 -3.12 1.20 -0.81
N ILE A 476 -4.10 0.75 -1.61
CA ILE A 476 -4.86 1.64 -2.50
C ILE A 476 -5.61 2.69 -1.69
N TYR A 477 -6.23 2.28 -0.59
CA TYR A 477 -6.97 3.18 0.28
C TYR A 477 -6.07 4.20 0.97
N ILE A 478 -4.90 3.80 1.48
CA ILE A 478 -3.93 4.73 2.09
C ILE A 478 -3.48 5.79 1.08
N ILE A 479 -3.22 5.40 -0.18
CA ILE A 479 -2.84 6.34 -1.24
C ILE A 479 -3.98 7.32 -1.51
N LEU A 480 -5.22 6.84 -1.66
CA LEU A 480 -6.40 7.70 -1.85
C LEU A 480 -6.61 8.64 -0.66
N TRP A 481 -6.44 8.14 0.56
CA TRP A 481 -6.57 8.90 1.79
C TRP A 481 -5.50 10.00 1.89
N TYR A 482 -4.23 9.65 1.65
CA TYR A 482 -3.12 10.60 1.78
C TYR A 482 -3.11 11.63 0.66
N VAL A 483 -3.15 11.18 -0.60
CA VAL A 483 -3.04 12.07 -1.77
C VAL A 483 -4.34 12.84 -1.97
N GLY A 484 -5.50 12.17 -1.88
CA GLY A 484 -6.80 12.78 -2.08
C GLY A 484 -7.25 13.65 -0.90
N MET A 485 -7.40 13.06 0.29
CA MET A 485 -7.98 13.79 1.43
C MET A 485 -6.99 14.72 2.14
N LEU A 486 -5.83 14.19 2.55
CA LEU A 486 -4.88 14.98 3.37
C LEU A 486 -4.14 16.04 2.55
N ASN A 487 -3.60 15.66 1.39
CA ASN A 487 -2.89 16.59 0.52
C ASN A 487 -3.85 17.42 -0.36
N GLY A 488 -5.13 17.09 -0.39
CA GLY A 488 -6.16 17.85 -1.10
C GLY A 488 -6.05 17.80 -2.63
N LEU A 489 -5.50 16.71 -3.19
CA LEU A 489 -5.41 16.55 -4.63
C LEU A 489 -6.80 16.38 -5.22
N THR A 490 -7.26 17.42 -5.93
CA THR A 490 -8.65 17.56 -6.37
C THR A 490 -9.20 16.33 -7.09
N SER A 491 -8.44 15.72 -8.02
CA SER A 491 -8.90 14.56 -8.79
C SER A 491 -9.10 13.28 -7.99
N LEU A 492 -8.52 13.18 -6.78
CA LEU A 492 -8.65 12.01 -5.89
C LEU A 492 -9.44 12.32 -4.61
N ASP A 493 -9.97 13.54 -4.48
CA ASP A 493 -10.80 13.95 -3.34
C ASP A 493 -12.23 13.43 -3.51
N PHE A 494 -12.42 12.17 -3.16
CA PHE A 494 -13.70 11.48 -3.28
C PHE A 494 -14.75 11.92 -2.24
N LEU A 495 -14.36 12.70 -1.22
CA LEU A 495 -15.29 13.27 -0.23
C LEU A 495 -15.68 14.72 -0.55
N GLY A 496 -14.98 15.38 -1.49
CA GLY A 496 -15.27 16.76 -1.88
C GLY A 496 -14.92 17.77 -0.80
N LEU A 497 -13.85 17.52 -0.03
CA LEU A 497 -13.39 18.39 1.06
C LEU A 497 -12.78 19.70 0.54
N THR A 498 -12.25 19.69 -0.69
CA THR A 498 -11.68 20.85 -1.36
C THR A 498 -12.74 21.59 -2.19
N ARG A 499 -12.68 22.93 -2.21
CA ARG A 499 -13.64 23.78 -2.95
C ARG A 499 -13.68 23.46 -4.45
N THR A 500 -12.54 23.08 -5.01
CA THR A 500 -12.36 22.72 -6.42
C THR A 500 -12.88 21.33 -6.75
N ALA A 501 -12.78 20.36 -5.82
CA ALA A 501 -13.42 19.06 -6.00
C ALA A 501 -14.94 19.16 -5.87
N PHE A 502 -15.41 20.03 -4.97
CA PHE A 502 -16.82 20.35 -4.81
C PHE A 502 -17.41 20.95 -6.10
N SER A 503 -16.74 21.96 -6.70
CA SER A 503 -17.23 22.58 -7.95
C SER A 503 -17.22 21.64 -9.15
N LYS A 504 -16.24 20.70 -9.21
CA LYS A 504 -16.16 19.66 -10.25
C LYS A 504 -17.02 18.43 -9.96
N GLN A 505 -17.75 18.39 -8.84
CA GLN A 505 -18.61 17.27 -8.42
C GLN A 505 -17.92 15.89 -8.44
N ILE A 506 -16.64 15.86 -8.10
CA ILE A 506 -15.79 14.65 -8.13
C ILE A 506 -16.35 13.49 -7.29
N PRO A 507 -16.98 13.71 -6.11
CA PRO A 507 -17.60 12.64 -5.34
C PRO A 507 -18.67 11.84 -6.11
N ILE A 508 -19.39 12.47 -7.05
CA ILE A 508 -20.40 11.79 -7.87
C ILE A 508 -19.74 10.78 -8.82
N VAL A 509 -18.58 11.13 -9.37
CA VAL A 509 -17.80 10.23 -10.23
C VAL A 509 -17.35 9.00 -9.44
N PHE A 510 -16.80 9.21 -8.23
CA PHE A 510 -16.39 8.11 -7.36
C PHE A 510 -17.57 7.25 -6.90
N PHE A 511 -18.74 7.84 -6.67
CA PHE A 511 -19.96 7.10 -6.39
C PHE A 511 -20.37 6.20 -7.56
N GLY A 512 -20.37 6.73 -8.79
CA GLY A 512 -20.62 5.96 -10.01
C GLY A 512 -19.65 4.79 -10.17
N VAL A 513 -18.36 5.04 -9.95
CA VAL A 513 -17.32 3.98 -9.90
C VAL A 513 -17.64 2.96 -8.81
N GLY A 514 -18.05 3.40 -7.62
CA GLY A 514 -18.45 2.52 -6.51
C GLY A 514 -19.60 1.57 -6.89
N ILE A 515 -20.62 2.05 -7.60
CA ILE A 515 -21.73 1.20 -8.08
C ILE A 515 -21.21 0.14 -9.05
N VAL A 516 -20.36 0.52 -10.01
CA VAL A 516 -19.75 -0.41 -10.98
C VAL A 516 -18.90 -1.47 -10.26
N LEU A 517 -18.15 -1.09 -9.23
CA LEU A 517 -17.34 -2.00 -8.42
C LEU A 517 -18.22 -2.99 -7.63
N LEU A 518 -19.34 -2.54 -7.05
CA LEU A 518 -20.29 -3.42 -6.37
C LEU A 518 -20.89 -4.46 -7.33
N ILE A 519 -21.34 -4.02 -8.52
CA ILE A 519 -21.91 -4.91 -9.53
C ILE A 519 -20.85 -5.94 -9.97
N SER A 520 -19.63 -5.49 -10.25
CA SER A 520 -18.52 -6.36 -10.65
C SER A 520 -18.19 -7.38 -9.55
N SER A 521 -18.18 -6.95 -8.30
CA SER A 521 -17.96 -7.80 -7.12
C SER A 521 -19.02 -8.92 -7.02
N ILE A 522 -20.29 -8.59 -7.29
CA ILE A 522 -21.39 -9.57 -7.34
C ILE A 522 -21.18 -10.57 -8.47
N MET A 523 -20.80 -10.12 -9.67
CA MET A 523 -20.54 -11.00 -10.82
C MET A 523 -19.37 -11.97 -10.55
N ILE A 524 -18.26 -11.46 -10.00
CA ILE A 524 -17.06 -12.26 -9.70
C ILE A 524 -17.41 -13.40 -8.73
N LYS A 525 -18.15 -13.08 -7.66
CA LYS A 525 -18.54 -14.11 -6.68
C LYS A 525 -19.58 -15.07 -7.23
N LYS A 526 -20.52 -14.62 -8.05
CA LYS A 526 -21.47 -15.50 -8.73
C LYS A 526 -20.75 -16.53 -9.60
N ASN A 527 -19.76 -16.09 -10.37
CA ASN A 527 -18.92 -16.98 -11.18
C ASN A 527 -18.12 -17.97 -10.31
N ARG A 528 -17.58 -17.51 -9.18
CA ARG A 528 -16.87 -18.38 -8.23
C ARG A 528 -17.78 -19.47 -7.62
N ILE A 529 -19.02 -19.11 -7.29
CA ILE A 529 -20.00 -20.06 -6.76
C ILE A 529 -20.42 -21.06 -7.85
N SER A 530 -20.53 -20.65 -9.11
CA SER A 530 -20.83 -21.59 -10.20
C SER A 530 -19.68 -22.55 -10.48
N THR A 531 -18.42 -22.10 -10.43
CA THR A 531 -17.26 -22.98 -10.62
C THR A 531 -17.06 -24.00 -9.49
N LEU A 532 -17.59 -23.74 -8.30
CA LEU A 532 -17.55 -24.69 -7.18
C LEU A 532 -18.70 -25.72 -7.22
N LYS A 533 -19.71 -25.48 -8.06
CA LYS A 533 -20.83 -26.42 -8.26
C LYS A 533 -20.55 -27.47 -9.33
N ASN A 534 -19.72 -27.10 -10.31
CA ASN A 534 -19.23 -27.98 -11.37
C ASN A 534 -17.96 -28.67 -10.88
#